data_AF-A0A953X360-F1
#
_entry.id   AF-A0A953X360-F1
#
_cell.length_a   1.000
_cell.length_b   1.000
_cell.length_c   1.000
_cell.angle_alpha   90.00
_cell.angle_beta   90.00
_cell.angle_gamma   90.00
#
_symmetry.space_group_name_H-M   'P 1'
#
loop_
_entity.id
_entity.type
_entity.pdbx_description
1 polymer ?
#
loop_
_entity_poly.entity_id
_entity_poly.type
_entity_poly.pdbx_seq_one_letter_code
_entity_poly.pdbx_strand_id
1 'polypeptide(L)'
;KKPRWTVEHGNAWNGGVLSTAGGLVFQGKLNGDFVAYDAATGDKLWSQNVKSGAGAGPGTYMIDGEQYVTITTGWGSAFALAAGYGYDNSVSSTVGKVVTFKLGGTGEIPDANLPPVDKTPKADSFGTEAQIAEGAVDFSRNCAVCHGALAVSSGVLPDLRWSSISADPQAWKGVVIDGHFAANGMVSFSDYLSDDDVESIRAYVLAQAHAAVADSGGNQ
;
A
#
# COMPACT_ATOMS: atom_id res chain seq x y z
N LYS A 1 -29.41 9.01 -18.17
CA LYS A 1 -28.40 8.85 -19.25
C LYS A 1 -27.76 7.47 -19.10
N LYS A 2 -27.40 6.78 -20.20
CA LYS A 2 -26.65 5.50 -20.16
C LYS A 2 -25.16 5.77 -20.39
N PRO A 3 -24.24 4.96 -19.82
CA PRO A 3 -22.82 5.07 -20.15
C PRO A 3 -22.60 4.81 -21.65
N ARG A 4 -21.67 5.55 -22.27
CA ARG A 4 -21.31 5.34 -23.69
C ARG A 4 -20.45 4.08 -23.86
N TRP A 5 -19.53 3.87 -22.93
CA TRP A 5 -18.69 2.69 -22.79
C TRP A 5 -18.25 2.57 -21.33
N THR A 6 -17.78 1.38 -20.95
CA THR A 6 -17.20 1.09 -19.64
C THR A 6 -15.96 0.23 -19.85
N VAL A 7 -14.91 0.48 -19.05
CA VAL A 7 -13.74 -0.40 -18.98
C VAL A 7 -13.64 -0.93 -17.56
N GLU A 8 -13.80 -2.25 -17.40
CA GLU A 8 -13.70 -2.90 -16.10
C GLU A 8 -12.25 -3.03 -15.64
N HIS A 9 -12.04 -3.03 -14.32
CA HIS A 9 -10.73 -3.19 -13.69
C HIS A 9 -10.77 -4.32 -12.66
N GLY A 10 -9.64 -5.00 -12.48
CA GLY A 10 -9.51 -6.08 -11.49
C GLY A 10 -9.48 -5.60 -10.04
N ASN A 11 -9.33 -4.30 -9.81
CA ASN A 11 -9.28 -3.70 -8.48
C ASN A 11 -10.03 -2.36 -8.43
N ALA A 12 -10.41 -1.94 -7.23
CA ALA A 12 -10.98 -0.63 -6.98
C ALA A 12 -9.88 0.44 -6.83
N TRP A 13 -10.26 1.73 -6.71
CA TRP A 13 -9.34 2.85 -6.42
C TRP A 13 -8.28 3.15 -7.51
N ASN A 14 -8.56 2.82 -8.76
CA ASN A 14 -7.73 3.26 -9.89
C ASN A 14 -7.68 4.79 -10.00
N GLY A 15 -6.65 5.29 -10.66
CA GLY A 15 -6.35 6.72 -10.71
C GLY A 15 -7.34 7.54 -11.50
N GLY A 16 -7.19 8.86 -11.37
CA GLY A 16 -7.95 9.84 -12.13
C GLY A 16 -7.70 9.75 -13.63
N VAL A 17 -8.53 10.45 -14.40
CA VAL A 17 -8.46 10.46 -15.87
C VAL A 17 -8.09 11.84 -16.42
N LEU A 18 -7.44 11.86 -17.58
CA LEU A 18 -7.17 13.06 -18.38
C LEU A 18 -7.72 12.86 -19.79
N SER A 19 -8.65 13.72 -20.22
CA SER A 19 -9.10 13.76 -21.62
C SER A 19 -8.35 14.83 -22.40
N THR A 20 -8.06 14.58 -23.67
CA THR A 20 -7.43 15.56 -24.57
C THR A 20 -8.27 15.79 -25.82
N ALA A 21 -8.07 16.94 -26.49
CA ALA A 21 -8.71 17.25 -27.76
C ALA A 21 -8.30 16.29 -28.91
N GLY A 22 -7.22 15.51 -28.73
CA GLY A 22 -6.77 14.48 -29.66
C GLY A 22 -7.61 13.19 -29.63
N GLY A 23 -8.72 13.17 -28.89
CA GLY A 23 -9.58 11.99 -28.79
C GLY A 23 -9.02 10.90 -27.88
N LEU A 24 -8.18 11.26 -26.90
CA LEU A 24 -7.57 10.32 -25.96
C LEU A 24 -8.06 10.54 -24.53
N VAL A 25 -8.17 9.45 -23.77
CA VAL A 25 -8.32 9.44 -22.31
C VAL A 25 -7.15 8.68 -21.69
N PHE A 26 -6.37 9.35 -20.86
CA PHE A 26 -5.29 8.73 -20.10
C PHE A 26 -5.73 8.38 -18.69
N GLN A 27 -5.26 7.26 -18.15
CA GLN A 27 -5.56 6.82 -16.79
C GLN A 27 -4.37 6.06 -16.19
N GLY A 28 -4.01 6.39 -14.95
CA GLY A 28 -3.13 5.57 -14.12
C GLY A 28 -3.92 4.47 -13.38
N LYS A 29 -3.35 3.28 -13.25
CA LYS A 29 -3.96 2.16 -12.53
C LYS A 29 -3.14 1.75 -11.34
N LEU A 30 -3.80 1.16 -10.34
CA LEU A 30 -3.13 0.72 -9.11
C LEU A 30 -2.21 -0.48 -9.30
N ASN A 31 -2.38 -1.27 -10.37
CA ASN A 31 -1.42 -2.30 -10.77
C ASN A 31 -0.15 -1.73 -11.45
N GLY A 32 -0.08 -0.40 -11.60
CA GLY A 32 1.05 0.31 -12.18
C GLY A 32 1.00 0.48 -13.69
N ASP A 33 -0.11 0.13 -14.35
CA ASP A 33 -0.26 0.46 -15.77
C ASP A 33 -0.73 1.91 -15.96
N PHE A 34 -0.04 2.66 -16.82
CA PHE A 34 -0.51 3.92 -17.36
C PHE A 34 -1.02 3.70 -18.77
N VAL A 35 -2.29 4.01 -19.01
CA VAL A 35 -3.03 3.57 -20.20
C VAL A 35 -3.62 4.76 -20.94
N ALA A 36 -3.60 4.71 -22.27
CA ALA A 36 -4.34 5.62 -23.13
C ALA A 36 -5.46 4.87 -23.85
N TYR A 37 -6.66 5.44 -23.81
CA TYR A 37 -7.87 4.93 -24.42
C TYR A 37 -8.36 5.86 -25.53
N ASP A 38 -9.03 5.30 -26.53
CA ASP A 38 -9.85 6.06 -27.46
C ASP A 38 -11.04 6.67 -26.70
N ALA A 39 -11.22 7.99 -26.78
CA ALA A 39 -12.26 8.69 -26.02
C ALA A 39 -13.69 8.34 -26.50
N ALA A 40 -13.85 7.96 -27.76
CA ALA A 40 -15.15 7.67 -28.35
C ALA A 40 -15.61 6.23 -28.08
N THR A 41 -14.69 5.27 -27.99
CA THR A 41 -15.02 3.84 -27.86
C THR A 41 -14.59 3.21 -26.54
N GLY A 42 -13.59 3.77 -25.85
CA GLY A 42 -12.97 3.15 -24.67
C GLY A 42 -11.93 2.08 -25.03
N ASP A 43 -11.57 1.93 -26.30
CA ASP A 43 -10.56 0.96 -26.74
C ASP A 43 -9.18 1.34 -26.20
N LYS A 44 -8.45 0.36 -25.67
CA LYS A 44 -7.07 0.57 -25.21
C LYS A 44 -6.14 0.73 -26.42
N LEU A 45 -5.56 1.91 -26.58
CA LEU A 45 -4.66 2.23 -27.69
C LEU A 45 -3.18 2.06 -27.32
N TRP A 46 -2.84 2.32 -26.06
CA TRP A 46 -1.47 2.25 -25.58
C TRP A 46 -1.43 1.98 -24.08
N SER A 47 -0.35 1.36 -23.60
CA SER A 47 -0.11 1.11 -22.19
C SER A 47 1.38 1.00 -21.90
N GLN A 48 1.82 1.52 -20.76
CA GLN A 48 3.16 1.31 -20.22
C GLN A 48 3.10 1.10 -18.70
N ASN A 49 3.87 0.14 -18.19
CA ASN A 49 3.97 -0.07 -16.75
C ASN A 49 4.95 0.94 -16.12
N VAL A 50 4.50 1.69 -15.12
CA VAL A 50 5.24 2.75 -14.42
C VAL A 50 5.90 2.27 -13.12
N LYS A 51 6.00 0.94 -12.92
CA LYS A 51 6.77 0.28 -11.85
C LYS A 51 6.30 0.57 -10.41
N SER A 52 5.13 1.17 -10.25
CA SER A 52 4.42 1.36 -8.98
C SER A 52 2.97 1.74 -9.30
N GLY A 53 2.04 1.53 -8.37
CA GLY A 53 0.64 1.92 -8.55
C GLY A 53 0.51 3.41 -8.88
N ALA A 54 -0.38 3.77 -9.79
CA ALA A 54 -0.59 5.14 -10.24
C ALA A 54 -2.02 5.59 -9.92
N GLY A 55 -2.25 5.96 -8.66
CA GLY A 55 -3.56 6.42 -8.18
C GLY A 55 -3.87 7.90 -8.44
N ALA A 56 -2.90 8.68 -8.95
CA ALA A 56 -3.09 10.09 -9.24
C ALA A 56 -3.81 10.33 -10.59
N GLY A 57 -4.28 11.56 -10.80
CA GLY A 57 -4.72 12.02 -12.12
C GLY A 57 -3.51 12.45 -12.98
N PRO A 58 -3.46 12.05 -14.26
CA PRO A 58 -2.41 12.51 -15.17
C PRO A 58 -2.61 13.98 -15.59
N GLY A 59 -1.52 14.64 -15.98
CA GLY A 59 -1.52 16.00 -16.55
C GLY A 59 -0.80 16.05 -17.89
N THR A 60 -1.10 17.05 -18.72
CA THR A 60 -0.40 17.28 -19.99
C THR A 60 -0.06 18.76 -20.17
N TYR A 61 1.07 19.03 -20.83
CA TYR A 61 1.59 20.38 -21.07
C TYR A 61 2.48 20.41 -22.31
N MET A 62 2.85 21.63 -22.74
CA MET A 62 3.74 21.88 -23.87
C MET A 62 5.06 22.47 -23.37
N ILE A 63 6.18 22.03 -23.95
CA ILE A 63 7.49 22.71 -23.83
C ILE A 63 8.07 22.80 -25.24
N ASP A 64 8.41 24.01 -25.68
CA ASP A 64 9.04 24.27 -26.98
C ASP A 64 8.38 23.58 -28.20
N GLY A 65 7.05 23.49 -28.17
CA GLY A 65 6.26 22.87 -29.24
C GLY A 65 6.12 21.35 -29.16
N GLU A 66 6.72 20.69 -28.17
CA GLU A 66 6.51 19.26 -27.86
C GLU A 66 5.47 19.08 -26.75
N GLN A 67 4.56 18.12 -26.93
CA GLN A 67 3.57 17.75 -25.90
C GLN A 67 4.12 16.66 -24.98
N TYR A 68 3.88 16.85 -23.69
CA TYR A 68 4.23 15.91 -22.64
C TYR A 68 2.98 15.47 -21.87
N VAL A 69 2.97 14.21 -21.42
CA VAL A 69 1.95 13.66 -20.52
C VAL A 69 2.65 13.12 -19.30
N THR A 70 2.26 13.55 -18.11
CA THR A 70 2.92 13.22 -16.84
C THR A 70 1.95 12.56 -15.88
N ILE A 71 2.43 11.58 -15.13
CA ILE A 71 1.71 10.92 -14.05
C ILE A 71 2.64 10.76 -12.85
N THR A 72 2.11 10.89 -11.63
CA THR A 72 2.83 10.54 -10.42
C THR A 72 2.47 9.13 -9.97
N THR A 73 3.49 8.35 -9.59
CA THR A 73 3.32 7.00 -9.04
C THR A 73 3.41 7.01 -7.53
N GLY A 74 2.72 6.07 -6.91
CA GLY A 74 2.62 5.85 -5.48
C GLY A 74 1.44 4.92 -5.18
N TRP A 75 1.74 3.75 -4.62
CA TRP A 75 0.72 2.87 -4.04
C TRP A 75 0.20 3.49 -2.74
N GLY A 76 -1.10 3.77 -2.68
CA GLY A 76 -1.70 4.36 -1.49
C GLY A 76 -3.15 4.77 -1.70
N SER A 77 -3.95 4.64 -0.65
CA SER A 77 -5.28 5.22 -0.48
C SER A 77 -5.76 4.97 0.94
N ALA A 78 -6.81 5.67 1.39
CA ALA A 78 -7.46 5.35 2.66
C ALA A 78 -7.93 3.88 2.72
N PHE A 79 -8.41 3.34 1.60
CA PHE A 79 -8.81 1.93 1.50
C PHE A 79 -7.59 1.00 1.62
N ALA A 80 -6.50 1.27 0.91
CA ALA A 80 -5.29 0.46 0.98
C ALA A 80 -4.63 0.48 2.37
N LEU A 81 -4.72 1.60 3.10
CA LEU A 81 -4.21 1.69 4.48
C LEU A 81 -4.98 0.80 5.45
N ALA A 82 -6.31 0.88 5.45
CA ALA A 82 -7.14 0.19 6.44
C ALA A 82 -7.52 -1.26 6.04
N ALA A 83 -7.70 -1.53 4.75
CA ALA A 83 -8.27 -2.77 4.24
C ALA A 83 -7.24 -3.65 3.51
N GLY A 84 -6.04 -3.84 4.11
CA GLY A 84 -5.00 -4.66 3.51
C GLY A 84 -5.42 -6.11 3.25
N TYR A 85 -6.32 -6.67 4.07
CA TYR A 85 -6.93 -7.99 3.87
C TYR A 85 -7.80 -8.09 2.59
N GLY A 86 -8.19 -6.96 1.99
CA GLY A 86 -8.95 -6.93 0.74
C GLY A 86 -8.09 -7.16 -0.52
N TYR A 87 -6.78 -7.37 -0.36
CA TYR A 87 -5.84 -7.64 -1.45
C TYR A 87 -5.26 -9.04 -1.31
N ASP A 88 -5.14 -9.76 -2.43
CA ASP A 88 -4.53 -11.10 -2.46
C ASP A 88 -3.09 -11.08 -1.95
N ASN A 89 -2.35 -10.00 -2.22
CA ASN A 89 -0.97 -9.82 -1.79
C ASN A 89 -0.69 -8.35 -1.43
N SER A 90 0.11 -8.16 -0.38
CA SER A 90 0.73 -6.87 -0.07
C SER A 90 1.67 -6.43 -1.21
N VAL A 91 1.66 -5.15 -1.55
CA VAL A 91 2.59 -4.55 -2.50
C VAL A 91 3.95 -4.34 -1.82
N SER A 92 5.04 -4.68 -2.50
CA SER A 92 6.39 -4.37 -2.01
C SER A 92 6.57 -2.85 -1.86
N SER A 93 7.48 -2.43 -0.99
CA SER A 93 7.86 -1.02 -0.92
C SER A 93 8.25 -0.49 -2.30
N THR A 94 7.75 0.69 -2.64
CA THR A 94 8.11 1.39 -3.88
C THR A 94 8.44 2.84 -3.57
N VAL A 95 9.28 3.45 -4.42
CA VAL A 95 9.56 4.89 -4.35
C VAL A 95 8.60 5.59 -5.31
N GLY A 96 7.90 6.62 -4.83
CA GLY A 96 7.05 7.45 -5.68
C GLY A 96 7.86 8.20 -6.74
N LYS A 97 7.32 8.29 -7.95
CA LYS A 97 8.02 8.86 -9.12
C LYS A 97 7.14 9.85 -9.83
N VAL A 98 7.76 10.81 -10.51
CA VAL A 98 7.11 11.59 -11.57
C VAL A 98 7.55 10.97 -12.89
N VAL A 99 6.63 10.39 -13.64
CA VAL A 99 6.91 9.75 -14.93
C VAL A 99 6.30 10.59 -16.04
N THR A 100 7.14 11.02 -16.97
CA THR A 100 6.75 11.90 -18.08
C THR A 100 6.98 11.19 -19.41
N PHE A 101 5.98 11.24 -20.27
CA PHE A 101 5.95 10.67 -21.61
C PHE A 101 5.92 11.77 -22.67
N LYS A 102 6.59 11.52 -23.79
CA LYS A 102 6.42 12.25 -25.06
C LYS A 102 6.54 11.28 -26.23
N LEU A 103 6.08 11.70 -27.41
CA LEU A 103 6.29 10.92 -28.63
C LEU A 103 7.78 10.72 -28.91
N GLY A 104 8.18 9.49 -29.25
CA GLY A 104 9.58 9.13 -29.48
C GLY A 104 10.48 9.09 -28.23
N GLY A 105 9.93 9.25 -27.03
CA GLY A 105 10.69 9.13 -25.79
C GLY A 105 11.22 7.71 -25.56
N THR A 106 12.49 7.59 -25.21
CA THR A 106 13.20 6.31 -24.96
C THR A 106 13.74 6.18 -23.54
N GLY A 107 13.31 7.06 -22.63
CA GLY A 107 13.74 7.03 -21.23
C GLY A 107 13.31 5.74 -20.53
N GLU A 108 14.12 5.29 -19.60
CA GLU A 108 13.81 4.13 -18.76
C GLU A 108 13.10 4.57 -17.48
N ILE A 109 12.12 3.77 -17.05
CA ILE A 109 11.47 3.95 -15.76
C ILE A 109 12.22 3.05 -14.78
N PRO A 110 13.02 3.61 -13.85
CA PRO A 110 13.83 2.78 -12.96
C PRO A 110 12.92 1.90 -12.12
N ASP A 111 13.36 0.70 -11.79
CA ASP A 111 12.76 -0.11 -10.74
C ASP A 111 13.57 0.13 -9.46
N ALA A 112 12.88 0.31 -8.32
CA ALA A 112 13.59 0.46 -7.04
C ALA A 112 14.23 -0.85 -6.59
N ASN A 113 13.77 -2.00 -7.12
CA ASN A 113 14.26 -3.34 -6.82
C ASN A 113 14.53 -3.57 -5.32
N LEU A 114 13.58 -3.13 -4.49
CA LEU A 114 13.69 -3.29 -3.04
C LEU A 114 13.51 -4.78 -2.69
N PRO A 115 14.34 -5.32 -1.78
CA PRO A 115 14.24 -6.72 -1.41
C PRO A 115 12.85 -7.01 -0.84
N PRO A 116 12.27 -8.17 -1.16
CA PRO A 116 10.99 -8.55 -0.60
C PRO A 116 11.11 -8.69 0.92
N VAL A 117 10.02 -8.37 1.62
CA VAL A 117 9.93 -8.60 3.07
C VAL A 117 9.85 -10.10 3.31
N ASP A 118 10.74 -10.60 4.17
CA ASP A 118 10.70 -11.98 4.64
C ASP A 118 9.51 -12.19 5.60
N LYS A 119 8.47 -12.89 5.11
CA LYS A 119 7.19 -13.12 5.79
C LYS A 119 7.28 -14.28 6.81
N THR A 120 8.16 -14.12 7.78
CA THR A 120 8.33 -15.03 8.91
C THR A 120 8.14 -14.27 10.23
N PRO A 121 7.51 -14.89 11.25
CA PRO A 121 7.47 -14.33 12.59
C PRO A 121 8.88 -14.08 13.11
N LYS A 122 9.09 -12.95 13.79
CA LYS A 122 10.42 -12.56 14.29
C LYS A 122 10.67 -12.97 15.74
N ALA A 123 9.66 -13.51 16.42
CA ALA A 123 9.76 -14.16 17.73
C ALA A 123 8.64 -15.21 17.88
N ASP A 124 8.75 -16.03 18.92
CA ASP A 124 7.71 -17.01 19.29
C ASP A 124 6.41 -16.30 19.70
N SER A 125 5.28 -16.97 19.42
CA SER A 125 3.99 -16.53 19.94
C SER A 125 3.98 -16.64 21.47
N PHE A 126 3.33 -15.70 22.15
CA PHE A 126 3.27 -15.66 23.62
C PHE A 126 1.94 -15.04 24.09
N GLY A 127 1.74 -15.06 25.40
CA GLY A 127 0.55 -14.50 26.05
C GLY A 127 -0.59 -15.50 26.19
N THR A 128 -1.56 -15.17 27.04
CA THR A 128 -2.79 -15.97 27.20
C THR A 128 -3.82 -15.62 26.12
N GLU A 129 -4.82 -16.47 25.92
CA GLU A 129 -5.94 -16.18 25.01
C GLU A 129 -6.62 -14.85 25.36
N ALA A 130 -6.81 -14.56 26.65
CA ALA A 130 -7.39 -13.31 27.11
C ALA A 130 -6.51 -12.11 26.76
N GLN A 131 -5.19 -12.22 26.93
CA GLN A 131 -4.23 -11.16 26.60
C GLN A 131 -4.19 -10.89 25.09
N ILE A 132 -4.21 -11.95 24.27
CA ILE A 132 -4.25 -11.82 22.81
C ILE A 132 -5.57 -11.17 22.36
N ALA A 133 -6.69 -11.52 22.99
CA ALA A 133 -7.99 -10.93 22.70
C ALA A 133 -8.04 -9.43 23.07
N GLU A 134 -7.45 -9.03 24.20
CA GLU A 134 -7.28 -7.63 24.59
C GLU A 134 -6.40 -6.88 23.58
N GLY A 135 -5.25 -7.44 23.24
CA GLY A 135 -4.36 -6.89 22.22
C GLY A 135 -5.03 -6.72 20.85
N ALA A 136 -5.94 -7.63 20.47
CA ALA A 136 -6.72 -7.51 19.25
C ALA A 136 -7.67 -6.30 19.29
N VAL A 137 -8.30 -6.03 20.44
CA VAL A 137 -9.18 -4.88 20.64
C VAL A 137 -8.38 -3.59 20.55
N ASP A 138 -7.25 -3.50 21.26
CA ASP A 138 -6.43 -2.28 21.27
C ASP A 138 -5.74 -2.04 19.94
N PHE A 139 -5.28 -3.08 19.26
CA PHE A 139 -4.78 -2.98 17.89
C PHE A 139 -5.86 -2.43 16.95
N SER A 140 -7.08 -2.96 17.05
CA SER A 140 -8.19 -2.55 16.19
C SER A 140 -8.58 -1.08 16.39
N ARG A 141 -8.49 -0.58 17.63
CA ARG A 141 -8.81 0.81 17.98
C ARG A 141 -7.71 1.80 17.57
N ASN A 142 -6.45 1.39 17.67
CA ASN A 142 -5.33 2.33 17.62
C ASN A 142 -4.42 2.16 16.38
N CYS A 143 -4.31 0.94 15.84
CA CYS A 143 -3.30 0.59 14.85
C CYS A 143 -3.88 0.26 13.48
N ALA A 144 -5.07 -0.35 13.44
CA ALA A 144 -5.63 -0.97 12.23
C ALA A 144 -5.88 0.01 11.06
N VAL A 145 -6.13 1.30 11.34
CA VAL A 145 -6.34 2.30 10.29
C VAL A 145 -5.08 2.56 9.45
N CYS A 146 -3.88 2.31 10.02
CA CYS A 146 -2.59 2.51 9.36
C CYS A 146 -1.92 1.19 8.97
N HIS A 147 -1.95 0.20 9.88
CA HIS A 147 -1.26 -1.08 9.69
C HIS A 147 -2.18 -2.18 9.14
N GLY A 148 -3.41 -1.83 8.78
CA GLY A 148 -4.43 -2.72 8.24
C GLY A 148 -5.17 -3.51 9.31
N ALA A 149 -6.46 -3.76 9.06
CA ALA A 149 -7.26 -4.65 9.90
C ALA A 149 -6.62 -6.04 9.98
N LEU A 150 -6.77 -6.68 11.15
CA LEU A 150 -6.17 -7.98 11.46
C LEU A 150 -4.62 -8.00 11.40
N ALA A 151 -3.99 -6.83 11.52
CA ALA A 151 -2.56 -6.62 11.29
C ALA A 151 -2.10 -7.02 9.86
N VAL A 152 -3.02 -7.04 8.89
CA VAL A 152 -2.74 -7.33 7.49
C VAL A 152 -2.59 -6.02 6.73
N SER A 153 -1.35 -5.57 6.50
CA SER A 153 -1.07 -4.39 5.69
C SER A 153 -1.13 -4.70 4.19
N SER A 154 -1.58 -3.74 3.38
CA SER A 154 -1.48 -3.80 1.91
C SER A 154 -0.09 -3.45 1.37
N GLY A 155 0.84 -3.04 2.24
CA GLY A 155 2.18 -2.56 1.86
C GLY A 155 2.31 -1.04 1.70
N VAL A 156 1.25 -0.26 1.96
CA VAL A 156 1.38 1.21 2.08
C VAL A 156 2.25 1.58 3.28
N LEU A 157 2.02 0.92 4.42
CA LEU A 157 2.82 1.03 5.64
C LEU A 157 3.33 -0.37 6.04
N PRO A 158 4.33 -0.47 6.93
CA PRO A 158 4.88 -1.75 7.36
C PRO A 158 3.78 -2.72 7.85
N ASP A 159 3.85 -3.96 7.38
CA ASP A 159 3.10 -5.08 7.94
C ASP A 159 3.78 -5.52 9.25
N LEU A 160 3.11 -5.27 10.37
CA LEU A 160 3.73 -5.46 11.70
C LEU A 160 4.02 -6.93 12.00
N ARG A 161 3.33 -7.87 11.34
CA ARG A 161 3.55 -9.32 11.50
C ARG A 161 4.98 -9.74 11.11
N TRP A 162 5.60 -9.00 10.19
CA TRP A 162 6.93 -9.31 9.64
C TRP A 162 8.02 -8.35 10.13
N SER A 163 7.68 -7.41 11.00
CA SER A 163 8.62 -6.40 11.52
C SER A 163 9.60 -7.02 12.51
N SER A 164 10.89 -6.71 12.41
CA SER A 164 11.90 -7.10 13.41
C SER A 164 11.66 -6.46 14.78
N ILE A 165 10.93 -5.35 14.83
CA ILE A 165 10.62 -4.66 16.09
C ILE A 165 9.74 -5.52 17.00
N SER A 166 8.89 -6.40 16.47
CA SER A 166 8.02 -7.26 17.28
C SER A 166 8.79 -8.33 18.07
N ALA A 167 10.06 -8.57 17.71
CA ALA A 167 10.91 -9.56 18.37
C ALA A 167 11.40 -9.11 19.75
N ASP A 168 11.43 -7.81 20.02
CA ASP A 168 11.98 -7.24 21.26
C ASP A 168 10.93 -6.33 21.93
N PRO A 169 10.52 -6.62 23.18
CA PRO A 169 9.48 -5.85 23.87
C PRO A 169 9.89 -4.39 24.14
N GLN A 170 11.17 -4.11 24.39
CA GLN A 170 11.66 -2.75 24.61
C GLN A 170 11.74 -1.97 23.31
N ALA A 171 12.17 -2.61 22.21
CA ALA A 171 12.13 -1.98 20.90
C ALA A 171 10.68 -1.66 20.49
N TRP A 172 9.76 -2.59 20.71
CA TRP A 172 8.33 -2.40 20.45
C TRP A 172 7.74 -1.24 21.25
N LYS A 173 7.96 -1.22 22.57
CA LYS A 173 7.56 -0.11 23.43
C LYS A 173 8.18 1.21 22.97
N GLY A 174 9.47 1.21 22.62
CA GLY A 174 10.17 2.40 22.15
C GLY A 174 9.51 3.04 20.91
N VAL A 175 8.95 2.21 20.02
CA VAL A 175 8.20 2.71 18.86
C VAL A 175 6.81 3.22 19.24
N VAL A 176 6.06 2.45 20.04
CA VAL A 176 4.63 2.72 20.31
C VAL A 176 4.44 3.82 21.37
N ILE A 177 5.28 3.86 22.40
CA ILE A 177 5.17 4.77 23.54
C ILE A 177 6.23 5.86 23.46
N ASP A 178 7.51 5.51 23.30
CA ASP A 178 8.59 6.51 23.40
C ASP A 178 8.76 7.33 22.11
N GLY A 179 8.02 7.00 21.05
CA GLY A 179 7.95 7.80 19.83
C GLY A 179 9.21 7.75 18.98
N HIS A 180 9.98 6.66 19.03
CA HIS A 180 11.23 6.52 18.26
C HIS A 180 11.06 6.72 16.74
N PHE A 181 9.85 6.55 16.20
CA PHE A 181 9.51 6.79 14.79
C PHE A 181 8.55 7.97 14.56
N ALA A 182 8.39 8.88 15.53
CA ALA A 182 7.51 10.05 15.40
C ALA A 182 7.88 10.94 14.21
N ALA A 183 9.19 11.11 13.94
CA ALA A 183 9.67 11.86 12.77
C ALA A 183 9.28 11.22 11.42
N ASN A 184 8.97 9.93 11.41
CA ASN A 184 8.52 9.17 10.24
C ASN A 184 6.98 9.03 10.17
N GLY A 185 6.24 9.65 11.10
CA GLY A 185 4.78 9.65 11.14
C GLY A 185 4.14 8.57 12.02
N MET A 186 4.92 7.73 12.72
CA MET A 186 4.40 6.81 13.74
C MET A 186 4.24 7.56 15.07
N VAL A 187 3.01 7.93 15.41
CA VAL A 187 2.70 8.71 16.60
C VAL A 187 2.97 7.93 17.90
N SER A 188 3.29 8.65 18.97
CA SER A 188 3.30 8.08 20.32
C SER A 188 1.87 7.88 20.81
N PHE A 189 1.64 6.76 21.50
CA PHE A 189 0.38 6.40 22.14
C PHE A 189 0.45 6.48 23.66
N SER A 190 1.48 7.12 24.23
CA SER A 190 1.70 7.22 25.68
C SER A 190 0.53 7.82 26.48
N ASP A 191 -0.30 8.65 25.84
CA ASP A 191 -1.49 9.23 26.47
C ASP A 191 -2.71 8.28 26.48
N TYR A 192 -2.66 7.15 25.74
CA TYR A 192 -3.81 6.28 25.48
C TYR A 192 -3.59 4.80 25.81
N LEU A 193 -2.33 4.35 25.83
CA LEU A 193 -1.97 2.95 26.06
C LEU A 193 -0.95 2.86 27.20
N SER A 194 -1.16 1.89 28.08
CA SER A 194 -0.20 1.47 29.10
C SER A 194 0.86 0.51 28.51
N ASP A 195 1.93 0.26 29.27
CA ASP A 195 2.94 -0.73 28.90
C ASP A 195 2.35 -2.13 28.72
N ASP A 196 1.36 -2.51 29.53
CA ASP A 196 0.68 -3.80 29.45
C ASP A 196 -0.18 -3.90 28.18
N ASP A 197 -0.91 -2.83 27.81
CA ASP A 197 -1.70 -2.79 26.57
C ASP A 197 -0.78 -2.96 25.34
N VAL A 198 0.37 -2.30 25.36
CA VAL A 198 1.38 -2.37 24.30
C VAL A 198 1.95 -3.77 24.13
N GLU A 199 2.19 -4.47 25.23
CA GLU A 199 2.65 -5.85 25.22
C GLU A 199 1.55 -6.82 24.76
N SER A 200 0.29 -6.58 25.13
CA SER A 200 -0.86 -7.31 24.61
C SER A 200 -1.01 -7.13 23.09
N ILE A 201 -0.84 -5.91 22.56
CA ILE A 201 -0.81 -5.67 21.11
C ILE A 201 0.34 -6.46 20.45
N ARG A 202 1.53 -6.49 21.07
CA ARG A 202 2.68 -7.26 20.55
C ARG A 202 2.36 -8.76 20.49
N ALA A 203 1.74 -9.29 21.55
CA ALA A 203 1.28 -10.68 21.62
C ALA A 203 0.30 -10.99 20.48
N TYR A 204 -0.67 -10.11 20.26
CA TYR A 204 -1.63 -10.23 19.17
C TYR A 204 -0.96 -10.22 17.78
N VAL A 205 -0.04 -9.29 17.53
CA VAL A 205 0.67 -9.19 16.23
C VAL A 205 1.50 -10.44 15.94
N LEU A 206 2.22 -10.97 16.94
CA LEU A 206 2.97 -12.22 16.77
C LEU A 206 2.03 -13.43 16.57
N ALA A 207 0.92 -13.49 17.30
CA ALA A 207 -0.09 -14.54 17.08
C ALA A 207 -0.63 -14.51 15.64
N GLN A 208 -0.90 -13.32 15.08
CA GLN A 208 -1.30 -13.16 13.67
C GLN A 208 -0.20 -13.58 12.69
N ALA A 209 1.06 -13.28 13.00
CA ALA A 209 2.19 -13.70 12.16
C ALA A 209 2.30 -15.23 12.09
N HIS A 210 2.21 -15.90 13.24
CA HIS A 210 2.26 -17.37 13.33
C HIS A 210 1.06 -18.04 12.64
N ALA A 211 -0.15 -17.52 12.85
CA ALA A 211 -1.35 -18.00 12.17
C ALA A 211 -1.23 -17.91 10.64
N ALA A 212 -0.75 -16.77 10.12
CA ALA A 212 -0.58 -16.57 8.68
C ALA A 212 0.41 -17.56 8.04
N VAL A 213 1.49 -17.92 8.74
CA VAL A 213 2.43 -18.96 8.25
C VAL A 213 1.79 -20.35 8.30
N ALA A 214 1.07 -20.68 9.37
CA ALA A 214 0.37 -21.96 9.50
C ALA A 214 -0.65 -22.18 8.37
N ASP A 215 -1.45 -21.15 8.06
CA ASP A 215 -2.44 -21.20 6.98
C ASP A 215 -1.79 -21.34 5.59
N SER A 216 -0.62 -20.71 5.38
CA SER A 216 0.14 -20.83 4.13
C SER A 216 0.80 -22.21 3.95
N GLY A 217 1.07 -22.92 5.04
CA GLY A 217 1.65 -24.27 5.05
C GLY A 217 0.63 -25.39 4.88
N GLY A 218 -0.67 -25.12 5.02
CA GLY A 218 -1.75 -26.10 4.87
C GLY A 218 -2.20 -26.38 3.43
N ASN A 219 -1.56 -25.74 2.44
CA ASN A 219 -1.89 -25.84 1.02
C ASN A 219 -0.76 -26.45 0.17
N GLN A 220 0.08 -27.31 0.78
CA GLN A 220 1.03 -28.18 0.06
C GLN A 220 0.55 -29.63 0.03
#